data_AF-A0A6B2LB34-F1
#
_entry.id   AF-A0A6B2LB34-F1
#
_cell.length_a   1.000
_cell.length_b   1.000
_cell.length_c   1.000
_cell.angle_alpha   90.00
_cell.angle_beta   90.00
_cell.angle_gamma   90.00
#
_symmetry.space_group_name_H-M   'P 1'
#
loop_
_entity.id
_entity.type
_entity.pdbx_description
1 polymer ?
#
loop_
_entity_poly.entity_id
_entity_poly.type
_entity_poly.pdbx_seq_one_letter_code
_entity_poly.pdbx_strand_id
1 'polypeptide(L)'
;MMCMEGLETIPLSTLEDQARQYASSGAIDPVKNLANHNVYLYSGIFDITVKPSVVQSLETMYRDFGITNVTTQYSISSAHTYPTLNYGNLCALSMSPYISACEYDGAGAALQAIYGPLKAPVAPVSANFITLDQSKFTGGVSPASLSLGPTAWVYLPTACKNKAVACKLHVAFHGCEQSQSVVGNVFIENAGYNNWAESNNIIVVYPQTIVSLFGPENAEGCWDWWGYLDGNFANKQGPQIKFAKALIDYMYTNF
;
A
#
# COMPACT_ATOMS: atom_id res chain seq x y z
N MET A 1 10.75 -16.77 3.61
CA MET A 1 10.79 -15.98 2.37
C MET A 1 10.47 -16.77 1.09
N MET A 2 10.25 -18.09 1.14
CA MET A 2 9.97 -18.93 -0.06
C MET A 2 8.76 -18.47 -0.90
N CYS A 3 7.78 -17.79 -0.28
CA CYS A 3 6.60 -17.27 -0.98
C CYS A 3 6.96 -16.20 -2.04
N MET A 4 7.87 -15.27 -1.72
CA MET A 4 8.23 -14.16 -2.64
C MET A 4 9.04 -14.65 -3.85
N GLU A 5 9.85 -15.68 -3.64
CA GLU A 5 10.72 -16.25 -4.68
C GLU A 5 9.94 -16.98 -5.77
N GLY A 6 8.65 -17.29 -5.55
CA GLY A 6 7.76 -17.91 -6.53
C GLY A 6 8.29 -19.24 -7.09
N LEU A 7 9.18 -19.92 -6.35
CA LEU A 7 9.82 -21.18 -6.75
C LEU A 7 8.93 -22.39 -6.48
N GLU A 8 8.00 -22.26 -5.53
CA GLU A 8 7.01 -23.27 -5.18
C GLU A 8 5.62 -22.83 -5.63
N THR A 9 4.73 -23.79 -5.85
CA THR A 9 3.33 -23.49 -6.11
C THR A 9 2.71 -22.88 -4.84
N ILE A 10 2.17 -21.67 -4.95
CA ILE A 10 1.46 -21.02 -3.86
C ILE A 10 0.19 -21.84 -3.57
N PRO A 11 -0.05 -22.29 -2.31
CA PRO A 11 -1.16 -23.17 -1.98
C PRO A 11 -2.48 -22.37 -1.87
N LEU A 12 -2.99 -21.91 -3.02
CA LEU A 12 -4.16 -21.03 -3.12
C LEU A 12 -5.37 -21.57 -2.36
N SER A 13 -5.72 -22.85 -2.54
CA SER A 13 -6.85 -23.46 -1.83
C SER A 13 -6.72 -23.34 -0.31
N THR A 14 -5.53 -23.56 0.23
CA THR A 14 -5.27 -23.46 1.67
C THR A 14 -5.40 -22.02 2.16
N LEU A 15 -4.88 -21.06 1.40
CA LEU A 15 -4.98 -19.63 1.73
C LEU A 15 -6.43 -19.15 1.66
N GLU A 16 -7.20 -19.61 0.67
CA GLU A 16 -8.61 -19.29 0.53
C GLU A 16 -9.47 -19.91 1.62
N ASP A 17 -9.22 -21.17 1.98
CA ASP A 17 -9.90 -21.84 3.10
C ASP A 17 -9.61 -21.11 4.41
N GLN A 18 -8.36 -20.68 4.63
CA GLN A 18 -7.98 -19.90 5.80
C GLN A 18 -8.72 -18.56 5.85
N ALA A 19 -8.83 -17.86 4.72
CA ALA A 19 -9.58 -16.60 4.63
C ALA A 19 -11.08 -16.83 4.89
N ARG A 20 -11.67 -17.90 4.35
CA ARG A 20 -13.07 -18.27 4.61
C ARG A 20 -13.30 -18.63 6.08
N GLN A 21 -12.34 -19.27 6.74
CA GLN A 21 -12.37 -19.56 8.17
C GLN A 21 -12.26 -18.28 9.03
N TYR A 22 -11.38 -17.34 8.66
CA TYR A 22 -11.33 -16.04 9.31
C TYR A 22 -12.62 -15.25 9.14
N ALA A 23 -13.25 -15.32 7.96
CA ALA A 23 -14.53 -14.66 7.72
C ALA A 23 -15.66 -15.30 8.54
N SER A 24 -15.73 -16.64 8.62
CA SER A 24 -16.78 -17.34 9.37
C SER A 24 -16.68 -17.14 10.89
N SER A 25 -15.45 -16.94 11.40
CA SER A 25 -15.19 -16.60 12.81
C SER A 25 -15.27 -15.10 13.12
N GLY A 26 -15.45 -14.25 12.10
CA GLY A 26 -15.50 -12.78 12.24
C GLY A 26 -14.13 -12.10 12.40
N ALA A 27 -13.03 -12.84 12.29
CA ALA A 27 -11.67 -12.32 12.35
C ALA A 27 -11.33 -11.40 11.15
N ILE A 28 -11.98 -11.60 10.00
CA ILE A 28 -12.03 -10.64 8.88
C ILE A 28 -13.48 -10.37 8.49
N ASP A 29 -13.72 -9.40 7.59
CA ASP A 29 -15.03 -9.19 7.01
C ASP A 29 -15.41 -10.33 6.03
N PRO A 30 -16.71 -10.54 5.74
CA PRO A 30 -17.13 -11.58 4.81
C PRO A 30 -16.43 -11.48 3.46
N VAL A 31 -15.81 -12.57 2.99
CA VAL A 31 -15.08 -12.59 1.70
C VAL A 31 -15.96 -12.21 0.51
N LYS A 32 -17.28 -12.43 0.60
CA LYS A 32 -18.25 -12.00 -0.43
C LYS A 32 -18.27 -10.49 -0.68
N ASN A 33 -17.78 -9.68 0.27
CA ASN A 33 -17.69 -8.23 0.12
C ASN A 33 -16.70 -7.86 -1.00
N LEU A 34 -15.70 -8.71 -1.25
CA LEU A 34 -14.70 -8.53 -2.30
C LEU A 34 -15.32 -8.42 -3.69
N ALA A 35 -16.43 -9.10 -3.97
CA ALA A 35 -17.04 -9.16 -5.30
C ALA A 35 -17.38 -7.78 -5.90
N ASN A 36 -17.52 -6.75 -5.06
CA ASN A 36 -17.81 -5.37 -5.47
C ASN A 36 -16.56 -4.47 -5.50
N HIS A 37 -15.37 -5.01 -5.28
CA HIS A 37 -14.12 -4.24 -5.27
C HIS A 37 -13.56 -4.08 -6.68
N ASN A 38 -12.85 -2.97 -6.87
CA ASN A 38 -12.00 -2.72 -8.03
C ASN A 38 -10.55 -2.99 -7.61
N VAL A 39 -9.87 -3.89 -8.32
CA VAL A 39 -8.49 -4.29 -8.00
C VAL A 39 -7.57 -3.93 -9.15
N TYR A 40 -6.43 -3.35 -8.81
CA TYR A 40 -5.32 -3.12 -9.74
C TYR A 40 -4.11 -3.92 -9.29
N LEU A 41 -3.52 -4.70 -10.20
CA LEU A 41 -2.32 -5.50 -9.96
C LEU A 41 -1.23 -5.12 -10.95
N TYR A 42 -0.01 -4.99 -10.44
CA TYR A 42 1.18 -4.68 -11.22
C TYR A 42 2.29 -5.65 -10.86
N SER A 43 3.05 -6.08 -11.87
CA SER A 43 4.32 -6.78 -11.67
C SER A 43 5.26 -6.50 -12.84
N GLY A 44 6.51 -6.16 -12.54
CA GLY A 44 7.55 -6.00 -13.55
C GLY A 44 8.01 -7.35 -14.11
N ILE A 45 8.31 -7.42 -15.41
CA ILE A 45 8.83 -8.64 -16.06
C ILE A 45 10.15 -9.11 -15.43
N PHE A 46 10.99 -8.17 -14.97
CA PHE A 46 12.31 -8.46 -14.40
C PHE A 46 12.31 -8.52 -12.87
N ASP A 47 11.15 -8.53 -12.24
CA ASP A 47 11.06 -8.67 -10.79
C ASP A 47 11.48 -10.09 -10.36
N ILE A 48 12.62 -10.16 -9.67
CA ILE A 48 13.15 -11.40 -9.10
C ILE A 48 13.03 -11.43 -7.58
N THR A 49 12.56 -10.35 -6.96
CA THR A 49 12.36 -10.24 -5.51
C THR A 49 10.98 -10.77 -5.14
N VAL A 50 9.93 -10.24 -5.77
CA VAL A 50 8.57 -10.76 -5.72
C VAL A 50 8.17 -11.11 -7.14
N LYS A 51 8.36 -12.38 -7.51
CA LYS A 51 8.23 -12.78 -8.91
C LYS A 51 6.81 -12.58 -9.45
N PRO A 52 6.65 -12.35 -10.77
CA PRO A 52 5.33 -12.19 -11.39
C PRO A 52 4.33 -13.32 -11.10
N SER A 53 4.80 -14.55 -10.92
CA SER A 53 3.97 -15.71 -10.55
C SER A 53 3.26 -15.53 -9.21
N VAL A 54 3.84 -14.78 -8.27
CA VAL A 54 3.24 -14.46 -6.98
C VAL A 54 2.05 -13.53 -7.15
N VAL A 55 2.22 -12.46 -7.93
CA VAL A 55 1.15 -11.48 -8.22
C VAL A 55 0.04 -12.12 -9.08
N GLN A 56 0.39 -12.99 -10.01
CA GLN A 56 -0.59 -13.75 -10.80
C GLN A 56 -1.39 -14.74 -9.94
N SER A 57 -0.76 -15.32 -8.92
CA SER A 57 -1.47 -16.18 -7.95
C SER A 57 -2.44 -15.35 -7.10
N LEU A 58 -2.07 -14.12 -6.71
CA LEU A 58 -2.98 -13.17 -6.05
C LEU A 58 -4.15 -12.77 -6.97
N GLU A 59 -3.91 -12.60 -8.27
CA GLU A 59 -4.98 -12.39 -9.25
C GLU A 59 -5.98 -13.55 -9.25
N THR A 60 -5.50 -14.80 -9.31
CA THR A 60 -6.36 -15.99 -9.26
C THR A 60 -7.20 -15.98 -7.98
N MET A 61 -6.57 -15.77 -6.81
CA MET A 61 -7.28 -15.71 -5.53
C MET A 61 -8.38 -14.64 -5.50
N TYR A 62 -8.12 -13.45 -6.05
CA TYR A 62 -9.15 -12.40 -6.16
C TYR A 62 -10.32 -12.83 -7.06
N ARG A 63 -10.04 -13.48 -8.19
CA ARG A 63 -11.08 -13.99 -9.10
C ARG A 63 -11.90 -15.11 -8.45
N ASP A 64 -11.27 -15.99 -7.68
CA ASP A 64 -11.91 -17.09 -6.95
C ASP A 64 -12.81 -16.60 -5.80
N PHE A 65 -12.56 -15.39 -5.28
CA PHE A 65 -13.49 -14.68 -4.39
C PHE A 65 -14.59 -13.88 -5.10
N GLY A 66 -14.68 -13.97 -6.43
CA GLY A 66 -15.74 -13.38 -7.23
C GLY A 66 -15.50 -11.93 -7.65
N ILE A 67 -14.27 -11.42 -7.54
CA ILE A 67 -13.93 -10.10 -8.10
C ILE A 67 -13.93 -10.18 -9.62
N THR A 68 -14.76 -9.36 -10.25
CA THR A 68 -14.83 -9.28 -11.72
C THR A 68 -14.01 -8.13 -12.29
N ASN A 69 -13.90 -7.02 -11.55
CA ASN A 69 -13.14 -5.84 -12.00
C ASN A 69 -11.69 -5.89 -11.51
N VAL A 70 -10.87 -6.69 -12.18
CA VAL A 70 -9.42 -6.77 -11.97
C VAL A 70 -8.71 -6.20 -13.20
N THR A 71 -7.97 -5.11 -12.99
CA THR A 71 -7.07 -4.52 -13.99
C THR A 71 -5.64 -4.96 -13.69
N THR A 72 -4.91 -5.41 -14.71
CA THR A 72 -3.55 -5.92 -14.54
C THR A 72 -2.56 -5.22 -15.46
N GLN A 73 -1.31 -5.11 -15.02
CA GLN A 73 -0.19 -4.65 -15.83
C GLN A 73 1.05 -5.50 -15.54
N TYR A 74 1.37 -6.40 -16.48
CA TYR A 74 2.51 -7.32 -16.39
C TYR A 74 3.51 -7.18 -17.54
N SER A 75 3.33 -6.17 -18.40
CA SER A 75 4.12 -6.01 -19.63
C SER A 75 5.28 -5.02 -19.50
N ILE A 76 5.42 -4.35 -18.36
CA ILE A 76 6.49 -3.37 -18.14
C ILE A 76 7.77 -4.11 -17.76
N SER A 77 8.85 -3.81 -18.47
CA SER A 77 10.21 -4.32 -18.24
C SER A 77 10.88 -3.69 -17.00
N SER A 78 10.18 -3.70 -15.85
CA SER A 78 10.73 -3.23 -14.57
C SER A 78 11.28 -4.38 -13.74
N ALA A 79 12.27 -4.08 -12.90
CA ALA A 79 12.65 -4.91 -11.77
C ALA A 79 11.69 -4.68 -10.58
N HIS A 80 12.09 -5.11 -9.38
CA HIS A 80 11.38 -4.83 -8.14
C HIS A 80 11.51 -3.35 -7.76
N THR A 81 10.55 -2.54 -8.20
CA THR A 81 10.55 -1.08 -8.00
C THR A 81 9.14 -0.53 -8.18
N TYR A 82 8.86 0.60 -7.52
CA TYR A 82 7.65 1.36 -7.76
C TYR A 82 7.76 2.12 -9.10
N PRO A 83 6.88 1.85 -10.08
CA PRO A 83 7.00 2.44 -11.41
C PRO A 83 6.43 3.86 -11.44
N THR A 84 7.25 4.81 -11.86
CA THR A 84 6.83 6.19 -12.13
C THR A 84 7.05 6.56 -13.60
N LEU A 85 6.47 7.67 -14.03
CA LEU A 85 6.65 8.15 -15.40
C LEU A 85 8.11 8.54 -15.67
N ASN A 86 8.76 9.25 -14.75
CA ASN A 86 10.05 9.89 -15.02
C ASN A 86 10.95 10.14 -13.79
N TYR A 87 10.67 9.54 -12.63
CA TYR A 87 11.45 9.75 -11.40
C TYR A 87 12.09 8.45 -10.88
N GLY A 88 13.33 8.56 -10.40
CA GLY A 88 14.02 7.51 -9.67
C GLY A 88 15.06 6.77 -10.52
N ASN A 89 15.35 5.53 -10.13
CA ASN A 89 16.35 4.68 -10.76
C ASN A 89 15.95 4.27 -12.20
N LEU A 90 16.86 3.59 -12.88
CA LEU A 90 16.51 2.86 -14.10
C LEU A 90 15.46 1.79 -13.78
N CYS A 91 14.45 1.67 -14.64
CA CYS A 91 13.33 0.75 -14.43
C CYS A 91 13.75 -0.71 -14.23
N ALA A 92 14.81 -1.15 -14.93
CA ALA A 92 15.32 -2.51 -14.86
C ALA A 92 16.27 -2.77 -13.66
N LEU A 93 16.45 -1.81 -12.75
CA LEU A 93 17.30 -1.98 -11.56
C LEU A 93 16.46 -2.00 -10.28
N SER A 94 16.67 -3.05 -9.47
CA SER A 94 16.13 -3.16 -8.11
C SER A 94 17.20 -2.67 -7.13
N MET A 95 17.04 -1.43 -6.65
CA MET A 95 17.90 -0.83 -5.64
C MET A 95 17.19 0.36 -4.99
N SER A 96 17.64 0.76 -3.81
CA SER A 96 17.18 1.97 -3.11
C SER A 96 17.18 3.19 -4.06
N PRO A 97 16.12 4.03 -4.06
CA PRO A 97 14.97 4.02 -3.15
C PRO A 97 13.80 3.12 -3.58
N TYR A 98 14.03 2.16 -4.49
CA TYR A 98 12.99 1.27 -5.06
C TYR A 98 11.83 2.03 -5.71
N ILE A 99 12.16 3.16 -6.33
CA ILE A 99 11.29 3.94 -7.21
C ILE A 99 12.06 4.17 -8.50
N SER A 100 11.43 3.97 -9.65
CA SER A 100 12.12 4.04 -10.94
C SER A 100 11.34 4.78 -12.02
N ALA A 101 12.07 5.41 -12.93
CA ALA A 101 11.54 6.03 -14.13
C ALA A 101 11.28 4.93 -15.16
N CYS A 102 10.05 4.45 -15.18
CA CYS A 102 9.60 3.32 -15.99
C CYS A 102 8.80 3.73 -17.23
N GLU A 103 8.69 5.04 -17.50
CA GLU A 103 7.79 5.58 -18.53
C GLU A 103 6.33 5.11 -18.33
N TYR A 104 6.00 4.76 -17.09
CA TYR A 104 4.72 4.20 -16.70
C TYR A 104 4.22 4.88 -15.42
N ASP A 105 3.08 5.56 -15.52
CA ASP A 105 2.44 6.20 -14.37
C ASP A 105 1.67 5.18 -13.52
N GLY A 106 2.39 4.49 -12.63
CA GLY A 106 1.83 3.46 -11.75
C GLY A 106 0.74 3.99 -10.81
N ALA A 107 0.95 5.17 -10.22
CA ALA A 107 -0.03 5.80 -9.35
C ALA A 107 -1.30 6.16 -10.12
N GLY A 108 -1.16 6.79 -11.29
CA GLY A 108 -2.30 7.15 -12.14
C GLY A 108 -3.10 5.94 -12.62
N ALA A 109 -2.42 4.86 -13.01
CA ALA A 109 -3.07 3.62 -13.41
C ALA A 109 -3.86 2.98 -12.26
N ALA A 110 -3.24 2.88 -11.07
CA ALA A 110 -3.90 2.32 -9.89
C ALA A 110 -5.11 3.15 -9.46
N LEU A 111 -4.97 4.48 -9.38
CA LEU A 111 -6.06 5.36 -8.97
C LEU A 111 -7.24 5.33 -9.95
N GLN A 112 -6.98 5.30 -11.26
CA GLN A 112 -8.05 5.21 -12.26
C GLN A 112 -8.74 3.85 -12.27
N ALA A 113 -8.01 2.75 -12.05
CA ALA A 113 -8.62 1.44 -11.91
C ALA A 113 -9.55 1.36 -10.68
N ILE A 114 -9.17 1.99 -9.56
CA ILE A 114 -9.94 1.99 -8.32
C ILE A 114 -11.15 2.93 -8.38
N TYR A 115 -10.94 4.18 -8.82
CA TYR A 115 -11.95 5.25 -8.72
C TYR A 115 -12.68 5.54 -10.05
N GLY A 116 -12.31 4.86 -11.14
CA GLY A 116 -12.81 5.15 -12.48
C GLY A 116 -12.10 6.34 -13.13
N PRO A 117 -12.69 6.94 -14.17
CA PRO A 117 -12.09 8.07 -14.88
C PRO A 117 -11.77 9.25 -13.95
N LEU A 118 -10.53 9.75 -14.03
CA LEU A 118 -10.03 10.87 -13.24
C LEU A 118 -9.62 12.03 -14.16
N LYS A 119 -9.64 13.26 -13.63
CA LYS A 119 -9.06 14.43 -14.30
C LYS A 119 -7.55 14.26 -14.40
N ALA A 120 -6.98 14.87 -15.43
CA ALA A 120 -5.53 14.88 -15.64
C ALA A 120 -4.78 15.36 -14.37
N PRO A 121 -3.61 14.78 -14.06
CA PRO A 121 -2.81 15.17 -12.91
C PRO A 121 -2.29 16.60 -13.07
N VAL A 122 -2.14 17.30 -11.95
CA VAL A 122 -1.53 18.64 -11.87
C VAL A 122 -0.33 18.60 -10.93
N ALA A 123 0.49 19.66 -10.90
CA ALA A 123 1.59 19.71 -9.92
C ALA A 123 1.02 19.75 -8.49
N PRO A 124 1.58 18.97 -7.54
CA PRO A 124 1.17 19.03 -6.15
C PRO A 124 1.63 20.35 -5.52
N VAL A 125 0.93 20.78 -4.47
CA VAL A 125 1.26 22.00 -3.72
C VAL A 125 2.00 21.59 -2.45
N SER A 126 3.28 21.99 -2.30
CA SER A 126 4.10 21.55 -1.16
C SER A 126 3.50 21.90 0.22
N ALA A 127 2.78 23.01 0.33
CA ALA A 127 2.08 23.40 1.56
C ALA A 127 0.83 22.56 1.88
N ASN A 128 0.49 21.57 1.06
CA ASN A 128 -0.62 20.64 1.28
C ASN A 128 -0.20 19.36 2.02
N PHE A 129 1.10 19.17 2.24
CA PHE A 129 1.57 18.11 3.13
C PHE A 129 1.36 18.51 4.59
N ILE A 130 0.72 17.63 5.34
CA ILE A 130 0.59 17.70 6.80
C ILE A 130 1.08 16.39 7.41
N THR A 131 1.35 16.41 8.71
CA THR A 131 1.79 15.24 9.46
C THR A 131 0.77 14.85 10.52
N LEU A 132 0.69 13.56 10.81
CA LEU A 132 -0.08 12.99 11.90
C LEU A 132 0.85 12.21 12.83
N ASP A 133 0.65 12.37 14.13
CA ASP A 133 1.35 11.59 15.16
C ASP A 133 0.76 10.17 15.21
N GLN A 134 1.56 9.17 14.81
CA GLN A 134 1.10 7.78 14.72
C GLN A 134 0.79 7.17 16.09
N SER A 135 1.35 7.70 17.18
CA SER A 135 1.09 7.20 18.54
C SER A 135 -0.38 7.31 18.94
N LYS A 136 -1.14 8.19 18.29
CA LYS A 136 -2.60 8.33 18.49
C LYS A 136 -3.39 7.13 17.98
N PHE A 137 -2.79 6.28 17.15
CA PHE A 137 -3.46 5.17 16.45
C PHE A 137 -2.93 3.80 16.88
N THR A 138 -2.07 3.72 17.89
CA THR A 138 -1.45 2.46 18.35
C THR A 138 -2.22 1.75 19.46
N GLY A 139 -3.34 2.30 19.93
CA GLY A 139 -4.06 1.74 21.08
C GLY A 139 -3.31 1.90 22.41
N GLY A 140 -2.42 2.89 22.51
CA GLY A 140 -1.73 3.26 23.76
C GLY A 140 -0.34 2.65 23.96
N VAL A 141 0.14 1.82 23.02
CA VAL A 141 1.55 1.36 23.02
C VAL A 141 2.45 2.31 22.22
N SER A 142 3.77 2.19 22.36
CA SER A 142 4.68 3.00 21.55
C SER A 142 4.58 2.61 20.06
N PRO A 143 4.70 3.55 19.10
CA PRO A 143 4.74 3.19 17.68
C PRO A 143 5.85 2.18 17.36
N ALA A 144 7.02 2.34 17.97
CA ALA A 144 8.16 1.47 17.75
C ALA A 144 7.89 0.00 18.12
N SER A 145 7.06 -0.29 19.15
CA SER A 145 6.70 -1.68 19.47
C SER A 145 5.84 -2.36 18.41
N LEU A 146 5.28 -1.57 17.47
CA LEU A 146 4.53 -2.06 16.32
C LEU A 146 5.32 -1.94 15.00
N SER A 147 6.64 -1.71 15.08
CA SER A 147 7.50 -1.36 13.93
C SER A 147 7.00 -0.14 13.14
N LEU A 148 6.36 0.82 13.83
CA LEU A 148 5.85 2.05 13.24
C LEU A 148 6.74 3.25 13.57
N GLY A 149 6.87 4.16 12.60
CA GLY A 149 7.47 5.47 12.83
C GLY A 149 6.62 6.37 13.72
N PRO A 150 7.15 7.51 14.16
CA PRO A 150 6.38 8.46 14.95
C PRO A 150 5.35 9.23 14.10
N THR A 151 5.52 9.29 12.78
CA THR A 151 4.78 10.23 11.92
C THR A 151 4.26 9.57 10.66
N ALA A 152 2.97 9.78 10.38
CA ALA A 152 2.37 9.55 9.07
C ALA A 152 2.32 10.88 8.32
N TRP A 153 2.46 10.82 7.00
CA TRP A 153 2.26 11.99 6.14
C TRP A 153 0.88 11.95 5.50
N VAL A 154 0.30 13.12 5.26
CA VAL A 154 -0.95 13.25 4.51
C VAL A 154 -0.77 14.34 3.48
N TYR A 155 -1.07 14.03 2.22
CA TYR A 155 -1.32 15.03 1.20
C TYR A 155 -2.80 15.39 1.21
N LEU A 156 -3.12 16.63 1.61
CA LEU A 156 -4.48 17.15 1.68
C LEU A 156 -4.71 18.13 0.50
N PRO A 157 -5.36 17.70 -0.60
CA PRO A 157 -5.58 18.55 -1.77
C PRO A 157 -6.20 19.89 -1.42
N THR A 158 -5.90 20.93 -2.19
CA THR A 158 -6.36 22.30 -1.89
C THR A 158 -7.88 22.35 -1.72
N ALA A 159 -8.63 21.63 -2.56
CA ALA A 159 -10.08 21.55 -2.48
C ALA A 159 -10.57 20.88 -1.18
N CYS A 160 -9.87 19.88 -0.67
CA CYS A 160 -10.23 19.13 0.54
C CYS A 160 -9.97 19.91 1.84
N LYS A 161 -9.33 21.07 1.78
CA LYS A 161 -9.25 21.99 2.93
C LYS A 161 -10.60 22.65 3.22
N ASN A 162 -11.49 22.72 2.23
CA ASN A 162 -12.85 23.15 2.40
C ASN A 162 -13.74 21.96 2.79
N LYS A 163 -14.25 21.96 4.03
CA LYS A 163 -15.12 20.89 4.57
C LYS A 163 -16.45 20.71 3.80
N ALA A 164 -16.83 21.63 2.92
CA ALA A 164 -17.98 21.47 2.05
C ALA A 164 -17.70 20.59 0.81
N VAL A 165 -16.43 20.26 0.54
CA VAL A 165 -16.02 19.42 -0.59
C VAL A 165 -15.91 17.97 -0.11
N ALA A 166 -16.68 17.07 -0.71
CA ALA A 166 -16.51 15.65 -0.49
C ALA A 166 -15.20 15.17 -1.13
N CYS A 167 -14.35 14.54 -0.33
CA CYS A 167 -13.07 13.99 -0.78
C CYS A 167 -13.02 12.46 -0.62
N LYS A 168 -12.25 11.82 -1.49
CA LYS A 168 -11.92 10.40 -1.39
C LYS A 168 -10.68 10.25 -0.50
N LEU A 169 -10.49 9.06 0.05
CA LEU A 169 -9.30 8.70 0.82
C LEU A 169 -8.57 7.55 0.12
N HIS A 170 -7.26 7.72 -0.07
CA HIS A 170 -6.35 6.68 -0.53
C HIS A 170 -5.22 6.52 0.50
N VAL A 171 -4.87 5.29 0.84
CA VAL A 171 -3.72 5.01 1.72
C VAL A 171 -2.64 4.36 0.88
N ALA A 172 -1.49 5.03 0.77
CA ALA A 172 -0.34 4.57 0.01
C ALA A 172 0.73 4.03 0.97
N PHE A 173 0.81 2.71 1.07
CA PHE A 173 1.83 2.02 1.85
C PHE A 173 3.12 1.89 1.04
N HIS A 174 4.24 2.35 1.61
CA HIS A 174 5.56 2.14 1.02
C HIS A 174 6.01 0.67 1.18
N GLY A 175 7.00 0.22 0.40
CA GLY A 175 7.60 -1.11 0.54
C GLY A 175 8.69 -1.20 1.62
N CYS A 176 9.30 -2.38 1.75
CA CYS A 176 10.54 -2.55 2.52
C CYS A 176 11.62 -1.57 2.02
N GLU A 177 12.47 -1.07 2.92
CA GLU A 177 13.51 -0.07 2.65
C GLU A 177 13.02 1.26 2.07
N GLN A 178 11.71 1.53 2.08
CA GLN A 178 11.11 2.78 1.57
C GLN A 178 10.47 3.63 2.66
N SER A 179 10.66 3.28 3.93
CA SER A 179 10.18 4.11 5.04
C SER A 179 10.91 5.45 5.07
N GLN A 180 10.28 6.45 5.69
CA GLN A 180 10.88 7.77 5.85
C GLN A 180 12.24 7.71 6.56
N SER A 181 12.43 6.76 7.48
CA SER A 181 13.71 6.57 8.18
C SER A 181 14.85 6.07 7.28
N VAL A 182 14.54 5.51 6.10
CA VAL A 182 15.52 4.93 5.18
C VAL A 182 15.77 5.86 3.98
N VAL A 183 14.70 6.35 3.33
CA VAL A 183 14.80 7.13 2.08
C VAL A 183 14.26 8.56 2.21
N GLY A 184 13.97 9.03 3.43
CA GLY A 184 13.33 10.32 3.64
C GLY A 184 11.95 10.39 2.97
N ASN A 185 11.58 11.53 2.40
CA ASN A 185 10.26 11.73 1.81
C ASN A 185 10.12 11.20 0.38
N VAL A 186 11.06 10.40 -0.13
CA VAL A 186 11.11 10.01 -1.55
C VAL A 186 9.80 9.35 -2.01
N PHE A 187 9.28 8.35 -1.29
CA PHE A 187 8.00 7.72 -1.62
C PHE A 187 6.81 8.67 -1.46
N ILE A 188 6.80 9.45 -0.39
CA ILE A 188 5.72 10.40 -0.07
C ILE A 188 5.58 11.45 -1.18
N GLU A 189 6.69 11.98 -1.70
CA GLU A 189 6.69 13.09 -2.65
C GLU A 189 6.70 12.63 -4.11
N ASN A 190 7.35 11.50 -4.41
CA ASN A 190 7.71 11.14 -5.79
C ASN A 190 7.07 9.84 -6.31
N ALA A 191 6.22 9.16 -5.53
CA ALA A 191 5.45 8.02 -6.04
C ALA A 191 4.33 8.43 -7.03
N GLY A 192 4.12 9.73 -7.29
CA GLY A 192 3.20 10.24 -8.33
C GLY A 192 1.72 10.39 -7.90
N TYR A 193 1.32 9.84 -6.75
CA TYR A 193 -0.05 9.95 -6.25
C TYR A 193 -0.52 11.40 -6.04
N ASN A 194 0.36 12.28 -5.54
CA ASN A 194 -0.02 13.64 -5.15
C ASN A 194 -0.51 14.48 -6.34
N ASN A 195 0.03 14.24 -7.53
CA ASN A 195 -0.35 14.96 -8.74
C ASN A 195 -1.79 14.66 -9.15
N TRP A 196 -2.17 13.38 -9.05
CA TRP A 196 -3.53 12.93 -9.28
C TRP A 196 -4.47 13.38 -8.16
N ALA A 197 -3.99 13.31 -6.92
CA ALA A 197 -4.72 13.70 -5.73
C ALA A 197 -5.20 15.16 -5.78
N GLU A 198 -4.31 16.08 -6.19
CA GLU A 198 -4.59 17.51 -6.22
C GLU A 198 -5.76 17.87 -7.14
N SER A 199 -5.85 17.26 -8.33
CA SER A 199 -6.93 17.56 -9.29
C SER A 199 -8.20 16.76 -9.07
N ASN A 200 -8.18 15.72 -8.22
CA ASN A 200 -9.28 14.75 -8.09
C ASN A 200 -9.92 14.64 -6.71
N ASN A 201 -9.58 15.56 -5.79
CA ASN A 201 -10.10 15.57 -4.41
C ASN A 201 -9.84 14.23 -3.70
N ILE A 202 -8.63 13.69 -3.85
CA ILE A 202 -8.22 12.44 -3.19
C ILE A 202 -7.20 12.79 -2.13
N ILE A 203 -7.55 12.61 -0.86
CA ILE A 203 -6.60 12.70 0.24
C ILE A 203 -5.72 11.46 0.19
N VAL A 204 -4.39 11.63 0.24
CA VAL A 204 -3.45 10.52 0.26
C VAL A 204 -2.76 10.46 1.60
N VAL A 205 -2.82 9.31 2.27
CA VAL A 205 -2.16 9.06 3.56
C VAL A 205 -1.00 8.11 3.34
N TYR A 206 0.14 8.43 3.93
CA TYR A 206 1.39 7.69 3.87
C TYR A 206 1.82 7.30 5.29
N PRO A 207 1.25 6.23 5.85
CA PRO A 207 1.71 5.68 7.11
C PRO A 207 3.17 5.22 6.98
N GLN A 208 3.93 5.29 8.07
CA GLN A 208 5.36 4.96 8.07
C GLN A 208 5.67 3.82 9.03
N THR A 209 6.41 2.83 8.57
CA THR A 209 7.11 1.87 9.43
C THR A 209 8.49 2.43 9.84
N ILE A 210 9.23 1.66 10.63
CA ILE A 210 10.66 1.89 10.91
C ILE A 210 11.44 0.58 10.80
N VAL A 211 12.74 0.70 10.59
CA VAL A 211 13.69 -0.40 10.80
C VAL A 211 13.70 -0.79 12.29
N SER A 212 13.61 -2.09 12.57
CA SER A 212 13.69 -2.64 13.92
C SER A 212 14.72 -3.76 13.99
N LEU A 213 15.82 -3.51 14.70
CA LEU A 213 16.94 -4.45 14.86
C LEU A 213 16.95 -5.19 16.21
N PHE A 214 16.19 -4.68 17.20
CA PHE A 214 16.25 -5.17 18.59
C PHE A 214 14.91 -5.77 19.07
N GLY A 215 14.02 -6.11 18.13
CA GLY A 215 12.75 -6.78 18.41
C GLY A 215 11.53 -5.85 18.25
N PRO A 216 10.50 -6.28 17.48
CA PRO A 216 10.48 -7.45 16.60
C PRO A 216 11.48 -7.28 15.43
N GLU A 217 12.02 -8.38 14.90
CA GLU A 217 13.03 -8.33 13.83
C GLU A 217 12.40 -7.91 12.50
N ASN A 218 12.77 -6.72 12.03
CA ASN A 218 12.31 -6.12 10.79
C ASN A 218 13.39 -5.15 10.27
N ALA A 219 14.54 -5.70 9.89
CA ALA A 219 15.73 -4.95 9.52
C ALA A 219 15.53 -4.05 8.28
N GLU A 220 14.56 -4.39 7.43
CA GLU A 220 14.22 -3.63 6.23
C GLU A 220 13.06 -2.65 6.45
N GLY A 221 12.45 -2.62 7.64
CA GLY A 221 11.31 -1.75 7.90
C GLY A 221 10.09 -2.06 7.04
N CYS A 222 9.78 -3.32 6.81
CA CYS A 222 8.60 -3.78 6.08
C CYS A 222 7.30 -3.64 6.89
N TRP A 223 6.16 -3.66 6.22
CA TRP A 223 4.87 -3.96 6.84
C TRP A 223 4.80 -5.43 7.28
N ASP A 224 4.02 -5.74 8.32
CA ASP A 224 3.89 -7.09 8.85
C ASP A 224 2.98 -7.95 7.97
N TRP A 225 3.61 -8.70 7.07
CA TRP A 225 2.96 -9.68 6.20
C TRP A 225 3.40 -11.13 6.47
N TRP A 226 4.28 -11.33 7.47
CA TRP A 226 4.79 -12.66 7.85
C TRP A 226 4.66 -12.98 9.35
N GLY A 227 3.98 -12.12 10.12
CA GLY A 227 3.67 -12.33 11.52
C GLY A 227 4.82 -12.04 12.47
N TYR A 228 5.68 -11.07 12.15
CA TYR A 228 6.79 -10.70 13.03
C TYR A 228 6.33 -9.99 14.30
N LEU A 229 5.14 -9.38 14.30
CA LEU A 229 4.54 -8.85 15.53
C LEU A 229 3.74 -9.93 16.26
N ASP A 230 2.83 -10.59 15.54
CA ASP A 230 2.08 -11.74 16.04
C ASP A 230 1.42 -12.55 14.89
N GLY A 231 0.81 -13.68 15.25
CA GLY A 231 0.09 -14.54 14.28
C GLY A 231 -1.23 -13.98 13.74
N ASN A 232 -1.64 -12.77 14.14
CA ASN A 232 -2.85 -12.10 13.67
C ASN A 232 -2.59 -11.09 12.55
N PHE A 233 -1.38 -11.00 12.02
CA PHE A 233 -0.95 -10.04 10.99
C PHE A 233 -1.92 -9.91 9.79
N ALA A 234 -2.60 -10.99 9.42
CA ALA A 234 -3.54 -11.03 8.30
C ALA A 234 -5.04 -10.82 8.69
N ASN A 235 -5.35 -10.43 9.93
CA ASN A 235 -6.73 -10.28 10.40
C ASN A 235 -6.96 -9.01 11.25
N LYS A 236 -8.22 -8.75 11.64
CA LYS A 236 -8.63 -7.54 12.41
C LYS A 236 -7.95 -7.39 13.77
N GLN A 237 -7.36 -8.45 14.31
CA GLN A 237 -6.61 -8.43 15.56
C GLN A 237 -5.15 -8.02 15.38
N GLY A 238 -4.62 -8.08 14.15
CA GLY A 238 -3.25 -7.74 13.81
C GLY A 238 -2.87 -6.32 14.25
N PRO A 239 -1.71 -6.09 14.88
CA PRO A 239 -1.38 -4.78 15.44
C PRO A 239 -1.30 -3.67 14.39
N GLN A 240 -0.67 -3.92 13.24
CA GLN A 240 -0.62 -2.94 12.14
C GLN A 240 -1.97 -2.77 11.42
N ILE A 241 -2.82 -3.81 11.37
CA ILE A 241 -4.18 -3.72 10.84
C ILE A 241 -5.06 -2.81 11.72
N LYS A 242 -4.99 -2.98 13.05
CA LYS A 242 -5.67 -2.09 14.01
C LYS A 242 -5.22 -0.64 13.87
N PHE A 243 -3.90 -0.44 13.75
CA PHE A 243 -3.32 0.88 13.51
C PHE A 243 -3.87 1.51 12.22
N ALA A 244 -3.81 0.80 11.09
CA ALA A 244 -4.31 1.30 9.82
C ALA A 244 -5.80 1.64 9.88
N LYS A 245 -6.61 0.80 10.53
CA LYS A 245 -8.05 1.06 10.73
C LYS A 245 -8.29 2.32 11.56
N ALA A 246 -7.59 2.49 12.68
CA ALA A 246 -7.72 3.68 13.53
C ALA A 246 -7.30 4.97 12.80
N LEU A 247 -6.24 4.90 12.00
CA LEU A 247 -5.81 6.01 11.15
C LEU A 247 -6.86 6.36 10.09
N ILE A 248 -7.42 5.36 9.39
CA ILE A 248 -8.48 5.57 8.39
C ILE A 248 -9.74 6.18 9.03
N ASP A 249 -10.15 5.69 10.20
CA ASP A 249 -11.32 6.22 10.93
C ASP A 249 -11.12 7.68 11.35
N TYR A 250 -9.91 8.01 11.81
CA TYR A 250 -9.55 9.38 12.12
C TYR A 250 -9.66 10.27 10.88
N MET A 251 -9.13 9.83 9.74
CA MET A 251 -9.21 10.60 8.49
C MET A 251 -10.66 10.82 8.07
N TYR A 252 -11.49 9.78 8.06
CA TYR A 252 -12.90 9.85 7.69
C TYR A 252 -13.72 10.79 8.60
N THR A 253 -13.33 10.92 9.86
CA THR A 253 -14.04 11.78 10.82
C THR A 253 -13.62 13.25 10.73
N ASN A 254 -12.40 13.52 10.29
CA ASN A 254 -11.78 14.86 10.41
C ASN A 254 -11.62 15.60 9.08
N PHE A 255 -11.72 14.91 7.94
CA PHE A 255 -11.55 15.47 6.60
C PHE A 255 -12.67 14.99 5.66
#